data_AF-A0A539DP88-F1
#
_entry.id   AF-A0A539DP88-F1
#
_cell.length_a   1.000
_cell.length_b   1.000
_cell.length_c   1.000
_cell.angle_alpha   90.00
_cell.angle_beta   90.00
_cell.angle_gamma   90.00
#
_symmetry.space_group_name_H-M   'P 1'
#
loop_
_entity.id
_entity.type
_entity.pdbx_description
1 polymer ?
#
loop_
_entity_poly.entity_id
_entity_poly.type
_entity_poly.pdbx_seq_one_letter_code
_entity_poly.pdbx_strand_id
1 'polypeptide(L)'
;MLFILLFLFLGINTAVSPNVSAALFNVAVGAESLPFIYGMNVFGFLAVAVGITYGMTRFASLTFTFWLFLASSGLLIGNALLAWSADSLPLSAAVISSYLILSTKLIMEAVEVVVWIVAANLFSGHQSRRLFGYLSVGYTTGMFVGSQLMNRLAAVISPEMFYLICALSMAGAAIILTVIARCQWNILNST
;
A
#
# COMPACT_ATOMS: atom_id res chain seq x y z
N MET A 1 10.44 2.65 17.75
CA MET A 1 9.56 1.45 17.63
C MET A 1 8.38 1.67 16.68
N LEU A 2 7.58 2.74 16.81
CA LEU A 2 6.39 2.95 15.97
C LEU A 2 6.66 2.97 14.44
N PHE A 3 7.79 3.55 14.01
CA PHE A 3 8.20 3.51 12.59
C PHE A 3 8.45 2.09 12.07
N ILE A 4 9.00 1.18 12.90
CA ILE A 4 9.26 -0.20 12.48
C ILE A 4 7.93 -0.94 12.27
N LEU A 5 6.92 -0.68 13.12
CA LEU A 5 5.57 -1.23 12.94
C LEU A 5 4.91 -0.73 11.66
N LEU A 6 5.10 0.55 11.32
CA LEU A 6 4.59 1.11 10.07
C LEU A 6 5.23 0.44 8.84
N PHE A 7 6.53 0.19 8.87
CA PHE A 7 7.24 -0.53 7.81
C PHE A 7 6.86 -2.01 7.75
N LEU A 8 6.58 -2.64 8.89
CA LEU A 8 6.05 -4.01 8.95
C LEU A 8 4.68 -4.10 8.26
N PHE A 9 3.75 -3.20 8.59
CA PHE A 9 2.44 -3.18 7.94
C PHE A 9 2.54 -2.85 6.46
N LEU A 10 3.40 -1.92 6.08
CA LEU A 10 3.68 -1.64 4.68
C LEU A 10 4.14 -2.92 3.95
N GLY A 11 5.13 -3.63 4.49
CA GLY A 11 5.63 -4.87 3.90
C GLY A 11 4.57 -5.96 3.77
N ILE A 12 3.72 -6.14 4.79
CA ILE A 12 2.60 -7.10 4.73
C ILE A 12 1.66 -6.75 3.57
N ASN A 13 1.25 -5.49 3.46
CA ASN A 13 0.31 -5.06 2.42
C ASN A 13 0.89 -5.14 1.01
N THR A 14 2.17 -4.80 0.83
CA THR A 14 2.87 -4.90 -0.45
C THR A 14 3.00 -6.36 -0.90
N ALA A 15 3.09 -7.30 0.04
CA ALA A 15 3.11 -8.73 -0.28
C ALA A 15 1.71 -9.32 -0.51
N VAL A 16 0.69 -8.92 0.26
CA VAL A 16 -0.65 -9.54 0.18
C VAL A 16 -1.46 -8.98 -0.98
N SER A 17 -1.64 -7.67 -1.05
CA SER A 17 -2.64 -7.05 -1.92
C SER A 17 -2.38 -7.30 -3.42
N PRO A 18 -1.16 -7.10 -3.95
CA PRO A 18 -0.86 -7.35 -5.36
C PRO A 18 -0.98 -8.83 -5.75
N ASN A 19 -0.67 -9.74 -4.82
CA ASN A 19 -0.78 -11.18 -5.07
C ASN A 19 -2.25 -11.61 -5.14
N VAL A 20 -3.14 -11.04 -4.32
CA VAL A 20 -4.59 -11.30 -4.39
C VAL A 20 -5.13 -10.84 -5.74
N SER A 21 -4.77 -9.64 -6.16
CA SER A 21 -5.17 -9.13 -7.48
C SER A 21 -4.60 -9.98 -8.62
N ALA A 22 -3.34 -10.44 -8.51
CA ALA A 22 -2.70 -11.30 -9.50
C ALA A 22 -3.38 -12.67 -9.61
N ALA A 23 -3.79 -13.26 -8.48
CA ALA A 23 -4.54 -14.51 -8.48
C ALA A 23 -5.90 -14.36 -9.18
N LEU A 24 -6.66 -13.31 -8.85
CA LEU A 24 -7.95 -13.00 -9.50
C LEU A 24 -7.81 -12.81 -11.02
N PHE A 25 -6.76 -12.14 -11.45
CA PHE A 25 -6.50 -11.91 -12.87
C PHE A 25 -6.04 -13.15 -13.64
N ASN A 26 -5.14 -13.96 -13.06
CA ASN A 26 -4.69 -15.21 -13.69
C ASN A 26 -5.84 -16.19 -13.90
N VAL A 27 -6.82 -16.18 -13.00
CA VAL A 27 -8.05 -16.96 -13.13
C VAL A 27 -8.98 -16.39 -14.21
N ALA A 28 -9.01 -15.06 -14.40
CA ALA A 28 -10.01 -14.40 -15.22
C ALA A 28 -9.59 -14.02 -16.66
N VAL A 29 -8.30 -13.79 -16.97
CA VAL A 29 -7.92 -13.04 -18.21
C VAL A 29 -6.76 -13.60 -19.03
N GLY A 30 -6.13 -14.71 -18.63
CA GLY A 30 -5.06 -15.33 -19.42
C GLY A 30 -3.82 -14.44 -19.66
N ALA A 31 -2.77 -15.00 -20.25
CA ALA A 31 -1.49 -14.30 -20.43
C ALA A 31 -1.52 -13.20 -21.51
N GLU A 32 -2.52 -13.23 -22.39
CA GLU A 32 -2.64 -12.35 -23.56
C GLU A 32 -2.98 -10.89 -23.21
N SER A 33 -3.54 -10.65 -22.03
CA SER A 33 -3.87 -9.33 -21.51
C SER A 33 -2.72 -8.65 -20.74
N LEU A 34 -1.60 -9.37 -20.52
CA LEU A 34 -0.43 -8.85 -19.81
C LEU A 34 0.16 -7.57 -20.42
N PRO A 35 0.40 -7.45 -21.75
CA PRO A 35 1.00 -6.25 -22.32
C PRO A 35 0.16 -5.00 -22.08
N PHE A 36 -1.16 -5.12 -22.16
CA PHE A 36 -2.09 -4.03 -21.89
C PHE A 36 -2.03 -3.60 -20.42
N ILE A 37 -2.04 -4.55 -19.48
CA ILE A 37 -1.91 -4.23 -18.05
C ILE A 37 -0.57 -3.58 -17.72
N TYR A 38 0.54 -4.08 -18.27
CA TYR A 38 1.84 -3.45 -18.07
C TYR A 38 1.89 -2.04 -18.67
N GLY A 39 1.33 -1.83 -19.86
CA GLY A 39 1.19 -0.49 -20.45
C GLY A 39 0.39 0.47 -19.57
N MET A 40 -0.77 0.03 -19.09
CA MET A 40 -1.61 0.81 -18.18
C MET A 40 -0.93 1.09 -16.83
N ASN A 41 -0.15 0.14 -16.32
CA ASN A 41 0.67 0.36 -15.11
C ASN A 41 1.65 1.51 -15.33
N VAL A 42 2.36 1.57 -16.46
CA VAL A 42 3.34 2.66 -16.73
C VAL A 42 2.66 4.03 -16.68
N PHE A 43 1.52 4.19 -17.35
CA PHE A 43 0.79 5.47 -17.33
C PHE A 43 0.21 5.78 -15.95
N GLY A 44 -0.32 4.78 -15.26
CA GLY A 44 -0.79 4.91 -13.89
C GLY A 44 0.33 5.36 -12.95
N PHE A 45 1.53 4.77 -13.08
CA PHE A 45 2.70 5.12 -12.30
C PHE A 45 3.14 6.54 -12.54
N LEU A 46 3.15 6.97 -13.81
CA LEU A 46 3.49 8.34 -14.15
C LEU A 46 2.50 9.33 -13.51
N ALA A 47 1.19 9.04 -13.58
CA ALA A 47 0.16 9.88 -12.98
C ALA A 47 0.29 9.94 -11.44
N VAL A 48 0.53 8.80 -10.80
CA VAL A 48 0.76 8.71 -9.36
C VAL A 48 2.02 9.45 -8.95
N ALA A 49 3.13 9.29 -9.68
CA ALA A 49 4.39 9.97 -9.39
C ALA A 49 4.25 11.50 -9.49
N VAL A 50 3.55 11.99 -10.51
CA VAL A 50 3.23 13.42 -10.65
C VAL A 50 2.35 13.89 -9.49
N GLY A 51 1.31 13.12 -9.13
CA GLY A 51 0.42 13.43 -8.02
C GLY A 51 1.12 13.47 -6.66
N ILE A 52 2.00 12.50 -6.39
CA ILE A 52 2.83 12.46 -5.18
C ILE A 52 3.77 13.65 -5.14
N THR A 53 4.50 13.91 -6.23
CA THR A 53 5.44 15.03 -6.31
C THR A 53 4.71 16.34 -6.04
N TYR A 54 3.57 16.57 -6.69
CA TYR A 54 2.75 17.74 -6.46
C TYR A 54 2.26 17.83 -5.00
N GLY A 55 1.71 16.73 -4.45
CA GLY A 55 1.21 16.70 -3.08
C GLY A 55 2.29 16.97 -2.03
N MET A 56 3.47 16.39 -2.19
CA MET A 56 4.61 16.60 -1.29
C MET A 56 5.17 18.03 -1.34
N THR A 57 4.96 18.78 -2.42
CA THR A 57 5.33 20.21 -2.48
C THR A 57 4.32 21.12 -1.76
N ARG A 58 3.08 20.66 -1.55
CA ARG A 58 1.98 21.47 -1.03
C ARG A 58 1.65 21.21 0.44
N PHE A 59 1.91 20.00 0.91
CA PHE A 59 1.54 19.57 2.25
C PHE A 59 2.77 19.13 3.04
N ALA A 60 2.72 19.29 4.37
CA ALA A 60 3.72 18.69 5.25
C ALA A 60 3.78 17.17 5.03
N SER A 61 4.99 16.62 4.98
CA SER A 61 5.24 15.21 4.60
C SER A 61 4.41 14.20 5.40
N LEU A 62 4.31 14.38 6.73
CA LEU A 62 3.51 13.50 7.59
C LEU A 62 2.01 13.63 7.34
N THR A 63 1.50 14.84 7.13
CA THR A 63 0.09 15.09 6.82
C THR A 63 -0.28 14.47 5.48
N PHE A 64 0.57 14.66 4.46
CA PHE A 64 0.37 14.05 3.15
C PHE A 64 0.36 12.52 3.24
N THR A 65 1.34 11.95 3.97
CA THR A 65 1.43 10.50 4.16
C THR A 65 0.19 9.95 4.87
N PHE A 66 -0.31 10.62 5.90
CA PHE A 66 -1.56 10.24 6.59
C PHE A 66 -2.74 10.16 5.62
N TRP A 67 -2.96 11.21 4.81
CA TRP A 67 -4.05 11.23 3.84
C TRP A 67 -3.88 10.16 2.76
N LEU A 68 -2.65 9.88 2.36
CA LEU A 68 -2.35 8.82 1.41
C LEU A 68 -2.71 7.44 1.99
N PHE A 69 -2.39 7.15 3.25
CA PHE A 69 -2.82 5.90 3.90
C PHE A 69 -4.34 5.78 4.01
N LEU A 70 -5.04 6.86 4.35
CA LEU A 70 -6.51 6.86 4.38
C LEU A 70 -7.13 6.67 3.01
N ALA A 71 -6.66 7.39 1.99
CA ALA A 71 -7.08 7.20 0.61
C ALA A 71 -6.82 5.77 0.16
N SER A 72 -5.71 5.18 0.61
CA SER A 72 -5.34 3.80 0.31
C SER A 72 -6.25 2.78 0.95
N SER A 73 -6.61 2.98 2.21
CA SER A 73 -7.63 2.19 2.88
C SER A 73 -8.98 2.29 2.14
N GLY A 74 -9.39 3.49 1.76
CA GLY A 74 -10.66 3.71 1.04
C GLY A 74 -10.70 3.00 -0.31
N LEU A 75 -9.62 3.07 -1.08
CA LEU A 75 -9.54 2.40 -2.37
C LEU A 75 -9.53 0.86 -2.22
N LEU A 76 -8.85 0.32 -1.20
CA LEU A 76 -8.89 -1.11 -0.90
C LEU A 76 -10.29 -1.59 -0.49
N ILE A 77 -11.04 -0.79 0.27
CA ILE A 77 -12.47 -1.06 0.54
C ILE A 77 -13.26 -1.08 -0.77
N GLY A 78 -13.02 -0.11 -1.65
CA GLY A 78 -13.63 -0.08 -2.99
C GLY A 78 -13.31 -1.32 -3.81
N ASN A 79 -12.06 -1.79 -3.79
CA ASN A 79 -11.63 -3.03 -4.44
C ASN A 79 -12.32 -4.26 -3.83
N ALA A 80 -12.48 -4.31 -2.50
CA ALA A 80 -13.23 -5.38 -1.84
C ALA A 80 -14.70 -5.42 -2.30
N LEU A 81 -15.36 -4.26 -2.34
CA LEU A 81 -16.74 -4.15 -2.80
C LEU A 81 -16.89 -4.51 -4.27
N LEU A 82 -15.92 -4.12 -5.11
CA LEU A 82 -15.90 -4.46 -6.52
C LEU A 82 -15.69 -5.97 -6.73
N ALA A 83 -14.78 -6.59 -5.97
CA ALA A 83 -14.58 -8.04 -6.00
C ALA A 83 -15.83 -8.79 -5.55
N TRP A 84 -16.50 -8.32 -4.49
CA TRP A 84 -17.75 -8.92 -3.99
C TRP A 84 -18.92 -8.80 -4.98
N SER A 85 -19.00 -7.68 -5.71
CA SER A 85 -20.08 -7.41 -6.67
C SER A 85 -19.77 -7.84 -8.10
N ALA A 86 -18.62 -8.49 -8.34
CA ALA A 86 -18.11 -8.77 -9.68
C ALA A 86 -19.11 -9.53 -10.57
N ASP A 87 -19.81 -10.52 -9.99
CA ASP A 87 -20.78 -11.36 -10.72
C ASP A 87 -22.07 -10.61 -11.10
N SER A 88 -22.36 -9.49 -10.44
CA SER A 88 -23.58 -8.70 -10.62
C SER A 88 -23.41 -7.50 -11.54
N LEU A 89 -22.18 -7.17 -11.92
CA LEU A 89 -21.87 -6.01 -12.74
C LEU A 89 -21.93 -6.34 -14.23
N PRO A 90 -22.43 -5.42 -15.09
CA PRO A 90 -22.48 -5.62 -16.54
C PRO A 90 -21.10 -5.48 -17.22
N LEU A 91 -20.01 -5.54 -16.45
CA LEU A 91 -18.64 -5.40 -16.93
C LEU A 91 -18.04 -6.80 -17.16
N SER A 92 -17.14 -6.92 -18.13
CA SER A 92 -16.43 -8.18 -18.31
C SER A 92 -15.51 -8.46 -17.13
N ALA A 93 -15.37 -9.74 -16.76
CA ALA A 93 -14.44 -10.18 -15.73
C ALA A 93 -13.02 -9.65 -15.97
N ALA A 94 -12.61 -9.59 -17.24
CA ALA A 94 -11.35 -9.02 -17.70
C ALA A 94 -11.13 -7.57 -17.27
N VAL A 95 -12.16 -6.72 -17.39
CA VAL A 95 -12.07 -5.30 -17.00
C VAL A 95 -11.98 -5.17 -15.48
N ILE A 96 -12.79 -5.93 -14.75
CA ILE A 96 -12.81 -5.90 -13.28
C ILE A 96 -11.47 -6.34 -12.71
N SER A 97 -10.94 -7.49 -13.14
CA SER A 97 -9.67 -8.01 -12.64
C SER A 97 -8.48 -7.14 -13.06
N SER A 98 -8.51 -6.55 -14.26
CA SER A 98 -7.47 -5.60 -14.70
C SER A 98 -7.45 -4.35 -13.82
N TYR A 99 -8.63 -3.80 -13.51
CA TYR A 99 -8.74 -2.67 -12.59
C TYR A 99 -8.22 -3.02 -11.19
N LEU A 100 -8.62 -4.18 -10.64
CA LEU A 100 -8.20 -4.63 -9.30
C LEU A 100 -6.68 -4.81 -9.20
N ILE A 101 -6.01 -5.31 -10.23
CA ILE A 101 -4.53 -5.33 -10.28
C ILE A 101 -3.97 -3.93 -10.31
N LEU A 102 -4.41 -3.14 -11.29
CA LEU A 102 -3.83 -1.83 -11.57
C LEU A 102 -3.95 -0.92 -10.35
N SER A 103 -5.17 -0.80 -9.80
CA SER A 103 -5.44 0.06 -8.66
C SER A 103 -4.66 -0.37 -7.40
N THR A 104 -4.54 -1.68 -7.16
CA THR A 104 -3.81 -2.23 -6.01
C THR A 104 -2.30 -2.08 -6.15
N LYS A 105 -1.72 -2.29 -7.34
CA LYS A 105 -0.28 -2.08 -7.55
C LYS A 105 0.11 -0.63 -7.40
N LEU A 106 -0.62 0.27 -8.08
CA LEU A 106 -0.36 1.70 -8.06
C LEU A 106 -0.37 2.26 -6.65
N ILE A 107 -1.34 1.82 -5.84
CA ILE A 107 -1.50 2.36 -4.49
C ILE A 107 -0.46 1.85 -3.50
N MET A 108 -0.08 0.58 -3.60
CA MET A 108 0.96 0.00 -2.74
C MET A 108 2.31 0.65 -3.00
N GLU A 109 2.67 0.82 -4.27
CA GLU A 109 3.90 1.49 -4.65
C GLU A 109 3.87 2.99 -4.30
N ALA A 110 2.72 3.66 -4.46
CA ALA A 110 2.55 5.06 -4.01
C ALA A 110 2.85 5.23 -2.52
N VAL A 111 2.23 4.41 -1.68
CA VAL A 111 2.42 4.45 -0.23
C VAL A 111 3.86 4.11 0.12
N GLU A 112 4.43 3.09 -0.51
CA GLU A 112 5.81 2.66 -0.26
C GLU A 112 6.81 3.78 -0.54
N VAL A 113 6.75 4.40 -1.72
CA VAL A 113 7.63 5.50 -2.11
C VAL A 113 7.54 6.65 -1.10
N VAL A 114 6.33 7.08 -0.74
CA VAL A 114 6.13 8.21 0.16
C VAL A 114 6.65 7.90 1.56
N VAL A 115 6.39 6.70 2.09
CA VAL A 115 6.87 6.28 3.41
C VAL A 115 8.40 6.25 3.46
N TRP A 116 9.06 5.74 2.42
CA TRP A 116 10.52 5.75 2.33
C TRP A 116 11.08 7.17 2.26
N ILE A 117 10.46 8.07 1.50
CA ILE A 117 10.88 9.48 1.44
C ILE A 117 10.72 10.16 2.80
N VAL A 118 9.60 9.94 3.49
CA VAL A 118 9.37 10.49 4.83
C VAL A 118 10.41 9.97 5.82
N ALA A 119 10.72 8.67 5.78
CA ALA A 119 11.77 8.10 6.62
C ALA A 119 13.15 8.73 6.31
N ALA A 120 13.50 8.88 5.03
CA ALA A 120 14.76 9.52 4.63
C ALA A 120 14.87 10.97 5.14
N ASN A 121 13.78 11.73 5.08
CA ASN A 121 13.74 13.12 5.55
C ASN A 121 13.85 13.23 7.08
N LEU A 122 13.27 12.27 7.82
CA LEU A 122 13.28 12.29 9.28
C LEU A 122 14.61 11.82 9.89
N PHE A 123 15.37 11.02 9.15
CA PHE A 123 16.63 10.46 9.61
C PHE A 123 17.78 10.99 8.76
N SER A 124 18.13 12.27 8.93
CA SER A 124 19.32 12.87 8.31
C SER A 124 20.58 12.64 9.16
N GLY A 125 21.74 12.48 8.52
CA GLY A 125 23.04 12.35 9.21
C GLY A 125 23.54 10.92 9.46
N HIS A 126 24.51 10.75 10.38
CA HIS A 126 25.21 9.47 10.62
C HIS A 126 24.34 8.35 11.19
N GLN A 127 23.24 8.67 11.87
CA GLN A 127 22.30 7.67 12.41
C GLN A 127 21.37 7.08 11.35
N SER A 128 21.25 7.72 10.17
CA SER A 128 20.39 7.29 9.06
C SER A 128 20.68 5.86 8.59
N ARG A 129 21.96 5.48 8.46
CA ARG A 129 22.37 4.15 7.98
C ARG A 129 21.90 3.02 8.90
N ARG A 130 22.01 3.23 10.21
CA ARG A 130 21.56 2.22 11.20
C ARG A 130 20.05 2.13 11.24
N LEU A 131 19.37 3.28 11.19
CA LEU A 131 17.90 3.30 11.24
C LEU A 131 17.27 2.74 9.96
N PHE A 132 17.84 3.05 8.80
CA PHE A 132 17.45 2.46 7.52
C PHE A 132 17.51 0.93 7.59
N GLY A 133 18.60 0.37 8.12
CA GLY A 133 18.71 -1.08 8.32
C GLY A 133 17.57 -1.67 9.15
N TYR A 134 17.20 -1.05 10.27
CA TYR A 134 16.06 -1.51 11.08
C TYR A 134 14.71 -1.38 10.35
N LEU A 135 14.51 -0.32 9.58
CA LEU A 135 13.28 -0.12 8.80
C LEU A 135 13.18 -1.13 7.66
N SER A 136 14.27 -1.37 6.94
CA SER A 136 14.35 -2.40 5.90
C SER A 136 14.09 -3.79 6.48
N VAL A 137 14.66 -4.13 7.63
CA VAL A 137 14.39 -5.41 8.31
C VAL A 137 12.90 -5.52 8.66
N GLY A 138 12.29 -4.46 9.19
CA GLY A 138 10.86 -4.43 9.48
C GLY A 138 10.01 -4.67 8.21
N TYR A 139 10.34 -3.97 7.12
CA TYR A 139 9.67 -4.11 5.83
C TYR A 139 9.82 -5.51 5.23
N THR A 140 11.04 -6.03 5.13
CA THR A 140 11.30 -7.38 4.61
C THR A 140 10.64 -8.45 5.47
N THR A 141 10.66 -8.29 6.79
CA THR A 141 9.92 -9.19 7.70
C THR A 141 8.42 -9.13 7.43
N GLY A 142 7.88 -7.93 7.24
CA GLY A 142 6.48 -7.73 6.85
C GLY A 142 6.14 -8.43 5.55
N MET A 143 6.97 -8.30 4.51
CA MET A 143 6.77 -8.98 3.23
C MET A 143 6.78 -10.51 3.39
N PHE A 144 7.73 -11.04 4.16
CA PHE A 144 7.80 -12.48 4.42
C PHE A 144 6.56 -12.97 5.17
N VAL A 145 6.19 -12.30 6.26
CA VAL A 145 4.99 -12.63 7.04
C VAL A 145 3.74 -12.53 6.19
N GLY A 146 3.59 -11.47 5.40
CA GLY A 146 2.46 -11.26 4.49
C GLY A 146 2.34 -12.38 3.45
N SER A 147 3.46 -12.78 2.83
CA SER A 147 3.47 -13.89 1.88
C SER A 147 3.04 -15.22 2.50
N GLN A 148 3.53 -15.52 3.71
CA GLN A 148 3.18 -16.75 4.44
C GLN A 148 1.71 -16.72 4.89
N LEU A 149 1.24 -15.57 5.36
CA LEU A 149 -0.14 -15.35 5.75
C LEU A 149 -1.06 -15.59 4.56
N MET A 150 -0.72 -15.03 3.40
CA MET A 150 -1.50 -15.22 2.18
C MET A 150 -1.50 -16.69 1.74
N ASN A 151 -0.36 -17.36 1.70
CA ASN A 151 -0.29 -18.78 1.30
C ASN A 151 -1.15 -19.68 2.19
N ARG A 152 -1.22 -19.40 3.49
CA ARG A 152 -2.02 -20.18 4.44
C ARG A 152 -3.51 -19.85 4.38
N LEU A 153 -3.84 -18.58 4.16
CA LEU A 153 -5.22 -18.10 4.20
C LEU A 153 -5.91 -18.11 2.83
N ALA A 154 -5.17 -18.20 1.72
CA ALA A 154 -5.73 -18.18 0.37
C ALA A 154 -6.70 -19.34 0.11
N ALA A 155 -6.58 -20.46 0.84
CA ALA A 155 -7.51 -21.59 0.74
C ALA A 155 -8.79 -21.43 1.58
N VAL A 156 -8.84 -20.44 2.48
CA VAL A 156 -9.90 -20.31 3.50
C VAL A 156 -10.63 -18.97 3.41
N ILE A 157 -9.93 -17.93 2.97
CA ILE A 157 -10.41 -16.55 2.95
C ILE A 157 -10.64 -16.14 1.50
N SER A 158 -11.79 -15.52 1.25
CA SER A 158 -12.15 -15.01 -0.06
C SER A 158 -11.37 -13.73 -0.41
N PRO A 159 -11.15 -13.43 -1.70
CA PRO A 159 -10.34 -12.29 -2.14
C PRO A 159 -10.80 -10.93 -1.58
N GLU A 160 -12.11 -10.71 -1.46
CA GLU A 160 -12.69 -9.50 -0.89
C GLU A 160 -12.32 -9.31 0.59
N MET A 161 -12.27 -10.40 1.36
CA MET A 161 -11.87 -10.35 2.77
C MET A 161 -10.39 -9.99 2.93
N PHE A 162 -9.52 -10.43 2.00
CA PHE A 162 -8.12 -9.99 1.98
C PHE A 162 -7.99 -8.48 1.75
N TYR A 163 -8.74 -7.92 0.79
CA TYR A 163 -8.73 -6.46 0.58
C TYR A 163 -9.20 -5.70 1.81
N LEU A 164 -10.22 -6.20 2.53
CA LEU A 164 -10.68 -5.60 3.79
C LEU A 164 -9.61 -5.68 4.89
N ILE A 165 -8.93 -6.81 5.05
CA ILE A 165 -7.81 -6.94 6.00
C ILE A 165 -6.70 -5.93 5.68
N CYS A 166 -6.33 -5.82 4.40
CA CYS A 166 -5.35 -4.83 3.95
C CYS A 166 -5.82 -3.40 4.24
N ALA A 167 -7.09 -3.09 3.95
CA ALA A 167 -7.67 -1.77 4.23
C ALA A 167 -7.60 -1.42 5.73
N LEU A 168 -8.00 -2.34 6.61
CA LEU A 168 -7.93 -2.14 8.06
C LEU A 168 -6.50 -1.88 8.52
N SER A 169 -5.52 -2.61 7.96
CA SER A 169 -4.12 -2.40 8.31
C SER A 169 -3.58 -1.05 7.81
N MET A 170 -4.03 -0.57 6.64
CA MET A 170 -3.70 0.77 6.14
C MET A 170 -4.32 1.89 7.01
N ALA A 171 -5.57 1.72 7.44
CA ALA A 171 -6.19 2.63 8.40
C ALA A 171 -5.44 2.63 9.74
N GLY A 172 -5.01 1.45 10.23
CA GLY A 172 -4.18 1.33 11.42
C GLY A 172 -2.82 2.04 11.28
N ALA A 173 -2.18 1.95 10.12
CA ALA A 173 -0.94 2.67 9.82
C ALA A 173 -1.16 4.20 9.80
N ALA A 174 -2.31 4.68 9.29
CA ALA A 174 -2.69 6.10 9.38
C ALA A 174 -2.79 6.56 10.85
N ILE A 175 -3.41 5.75 11.73
CA ILE A 175 -3.49 6.04 13.17
C ILE A 175 -2.08 6.12 13.77
N ILE A 176 -1.19 5.17 13.45
CA ILE A 176 0.20 5.19 13.92
C ILE A 176 0.92 6.48 13.50
N LEU A 177 0.69 6.98 12.27
CA LEU A 177 1.25 8.26 11.82
C LEU A 177 0.76 9.44 12.65
N THR A 178 -0.50 9.46 13.09
CA THR A 178 -1.00 10.53 13.97
C THR A 178 -0.27 10.54 15.32
N VAL A 179 0.04 9.36 15.86
CA VAL A 179 0.81 9.22 17.12
C VAL A 179 2.24 9.71 16.91
N ILE A 180 2.89 9.30 15.81
CA ILE A 180 4.24 9.75 15.46
C ILE A 180 4.29 11.29 15.32
N ALA A 181 3.34 11.88 14.60
CA ALA A 181 3.27 13.33 14.40
C ALA A 181 3.10 14.09 15.74
N ARG A 182 2.24 13.60 16.64
CA ARG A 182 2.07 14.17 17.99
C ARG A 182 3.34 14.08 18.83
N CYS A 183 4.04 12.95 18.79
CA CYS A 183 5.30 12.79 19.52
C CYS A 183 6.36 13.79 19.04
N GLN A 184 6.48 14.01 17.73
CA GLN A 184 7.43 14.98 17.18
C GLN A 184 7.10 16.43 17.59
N TRP A 185 5.81 16.80 17.55
CA TRP A 185 5.35 18.11 17.99
C TRP A 185 5.72 18.39 19.46
N ASN A 186 5.53 17.41 20.34
CA ASN A 186 5.84 17.56 21.76
C ASN A 186 7.36 17.72 22.01
N ILE A 187 8.19 17.01 21.25
CA ILE A 187 9.65 17.14 21.37
C ILE A 187 10.11 18.55 20.97
N LEU A 188 9.61 19.07 19.85
CA LEU A 188 9.99 20.38 19.33
C LEU A 188 9.53 21.56 20.22
N ASN A 189 8.47 21.39 21.01
CA ASN A 189 7.95 22.43 21.91
C ASN A 189 8.39 22.25 23.37
N SER A 190 9.20 21.24 23.67
CA SER A 190 9.76 20.99 25.01
C SER A 190 11.17 21.57 25.20
N THR A 191 11.71 22.18 24.15
CA THR A 191 13.00 22.91 24.10
C THR A 191 12.76 24.40 23.97
#